data_AF-A0A9P6QZP1-F1
#
_entry.id   AF-A0A9P6QZP1-F1
#
_cell.length_a   1.000
_cell.length_b   1.000
_cell.length_c   1.000
_cell.angle_alpha   90.00
_cell.angle_beta   90.00
_cell.angle_gamma   90.00
#
_symmetry.space_group_name_H-M   'P 1'
#
loop_
_entity.id
_entity.type
_entity.pdbx_description
1 polymer ?
#
loop_
_entity_poly.entity_id
_entity_poly.type
_entity_poly.pdbx_seq_one_letter_code
_entity_poly.pdbx_strand_id
1 'polypeptide(L)'
;MRDSTPAVSSSRLGSLARTAVLVLLSAVLLQLMVSSRSAYLWSNIKNLRTPIQYHGEHITSNFFEGWYFKFVKLNDNDKGQALGMALIPGIYLPPPDADQNRAHAFVIVLGLPGREHSAYYRFPTEDFVDQGEHGAGQEGAFRVKIGNSVFAHDEIILDLPVENFDRIPAEELEMFYAEASQQYAAQYRNSNSSQTRPVSDDFFRNFFPSSNQLKAQERQEPFAVQGHFKFPANTQTVLPTSFLTPSIMGFTAYAPFLECNHGVASLHHPIQKGRIATLNANSEIQAEDVYDGGVGYTEKDWGINFPSTWIWIQSNIFSVSPGSSLLVSLASIPVLGPDVSEWIHDHLPVASSLTHVPGMLLVYYHAASKTVYNFSTYILSAKTKSLKVTMDLEKRTQTVSLVATTPDPLRSGKTVALEVSVTREMGTGVPLRAPRREMGRMMTGVEETVLAQMRVKLWRVESGEVVVEDVGLGGGLEVVGDIQWLEARVNS
;
A
#
# COMPACT_ATOMS: atom_id res chain seq x y z
N MET A 1 -10.58 66.85 -16.58
CA MET A 1 -10.19 65.48 -16.98
C MET A 1 -10.70 64.53 -15.91
N ARG A 2 -11.82 63.83 -16.17
CA ARG A 2 -12.24 62.67 -15.37
C ARG A 2 -11.79 61.45 -16.15
N ASP A 3 -10.78 60.76 -15.64
CA ASP A 3 -10.41 59.44 -16.15
C ASP A 3 -11.54 58.47 -15.85
N SER A 4 -12.09 57.89 -16.92
CA SER A 4 -13.05 56.79 -16.85
C SER A 4 -12.30 55.52 -17.19
N THR A 5 -11.80 54.84 -16.16
CA THR A 5 -11.39 53.44 -16.31
C THR A 5 -12.66 52.59 -16.41
N PRO A 6 -12.85 51.81 -17.48
CA PRO A 6 -14.03 50.97 -17.61
C PRO A 6 -13.95 49.83 -16.58
N ALA A 7 -14.93 49.78 -15.66
CA ALA A 7 -15.09 48.67 -14.74
C ALA A 7 -15.38 47.38 -15.53
N VAL A 8 -14.49 46.40 -15.42
CA VAL A 8 -14.68 45.07 -16.01
C VAL A 8 -15.82 44.38 -15.26
N SER A 9 -16.91 44.05 -15.95
CA SER A 9 -18.07 43.39 -15.33
C SER A 9 -17.72 42.00 -14.81
N SER A 10 -18.30 41.60 -13.68
CA SER A 10 -18.13 40.28 -13.05
C SER A 10 -18.42 39.10 -13.99
N SER A 11 -19.31 39.30 -14.97
CA SER A 11 -19.61 38.33 -16.03
C SER A 11 -18.46 38.10 -17.02
N ARG A 12 -17.68 39.14 -17.35
CA ARG A 12 -16.48 39.02 -18.21
C ARG A 12 -15.33 38.34 -17.47
N LEU A 13 -15.14 38.66 -16.18
CA LEU A 13 -14.18 37.96 -15.31
C LEU A 13 -14.51 36.47 -15.17
N GLY A 14 -15.79 36.11 -14.99
CA GLY A 14 -16.22 34.70 -14.93
C GLY A 14 -16.06 33.95 -16.26
N SER A 15 -16.29 34.61 -17.39
CA SER A 15 -16.07 34.03 -18.73
C SER A 15 -14.59 33.82 -19.05
N LEU A 16 -13.75 34.80 -18.70
CA LEU A 16 -12.29 34.71 -18.87
C LEU A 16 -11.70 33.62 -17.97
N ALA A 17 -12.15 33.49 -16.72
CA ALA A 17 -11.73 32.42 -15.82
C ALA A 17 -12.12 31.02 -16.34
N ARG A 18 -13.35 30.85 -16.84
CA ARG A 18 -13.79 29.59 -17.46
C ARG A 18 -13.00 29.24 -18.71
N THR A 19 -12.74 30.23 -19.56
CA THR A 19 -11.93 30.05 -20.77
C THR A 19 -10.48 29.70 -20.41
N ALA A 20 -9.90 30.36 -19.41
CA ALA A 20 -8.56 30.05 -18.91
C ALA A 20 -8.47 28.64 -18.33
N VAL A 21 -9.45 28.22 -17.54
CA VAL A 21 -9.55 26.84 -17.01
C VAL A 21 -9.70 25.82 -18.14
N LEU A 22 -10.53 26.09 -19.15
CA LEU A 22 -10.68 25.23 -20.33
C LEU A 22 -9.41 25.14 -21.15
N VAL A 23 -8.70 26.26 -21.36
CA VAL A 23 -7.41 26.29 -22.07
C VAL A 23 -6.34 25.54 -21.28
N LEU A 24 -6.28 25.71 -19.95
CA LEU A 24 -5.38 24.97 -19.07
C LEU A 24 -5.70 23.47 -19.06
N LEU A 25 -6.97 23.08 -18.92
CA LEU A 25 -7.41 21.69 -19.03
C LEU A 25 -7.06 21.10 -20.40
N SER A 26 -7.27 21.86 -21.47
CA SER A 26 -6.94 21.44 -22.83
C SER A 26 -5.44 21.31 -23.04
N ALA A 27 -4.63 22.23 -22.49
CA ALA A 27 -3.18 22.18 -22.55
C ALA A 27 -2.60 21.03 -21.71
N VAL A 28 -3.18 20.74 -20.55
CA VAL A 28 -2.86 19.58 -19.71
C VAL A 28 -3.25 18.29 -20.44
N LEU A 29 -4.45 18.22 -21.02
CA LEU A 29 -4.88 17.09 -21.87
C LEU A 29 -3.96 16.90 -23.08
N LEU A 30 -3.52 17.98 -23.71
CA LEU A 30 -2.60 17.93 -24.85
C LEU A 30 -1.19 17.51 -24.42
N GLN A 31 -0.68 17.99 -23.29
CA GLN A 31 0.60 17.53 -22.72
C GLN A 31 0.53 16.06 -22.30
N LEU A 32 -0.60 15.59 -21.77
CA LEU A 32 -0.84 14.18 -21.46
C LEU A 32 -0.87 13.32 -22.74
N MET A 33 -1.38 13.85 -23.85
CA MET A 33 -1.40 13.16 -25.15
C MET A 33 -0.04 13.14 -25.87
N VAL A 34 0.85 14.10 -25.62
CA VAL A 34 2.13 14.28 -26.35
C VAL A 34 3.36 13.87 -25.52
N SER A 35 3.22 13.69 -24.21
CA SER A 35 4.32 13.26 -23.32
C SER A 35 4.46 11.73 -23.22
N SER A 36 5.58 11.27 -22.67
CA SER A 36 5.80 9.88 -22.23
C SER A 36 4.74 9.38 -21.22
N ARG A 37 3.91 10.27 -20.67
CA ARG A 37 2.75 9.93 -19.81
C ARG A 37 1.53 9.47 -20.59
N SER A 38 1.50 9.60 -21.91
CA SER A 38 0.43 9.04 -22.74
C SER A 38 0.32 7.52 -22.57
N ALA A 39 1.46 6.82 -22.49
CA ALA A 39 1.49 5.37 -22.22
C ALA A 39 0.83 5.00 -20.89
N TYR A 40 1.06 5.79 -19.83
CA TYR A 40 0.40 5.62 -18.53
C TYR A 40 -1.12 5.79 -18.64
N LEU A 41 -1.57 6.86 -19.29
CA LEU A 41 -2.99 7.13 -19.45
C LEU A 41 -3.68 6.01 -20.24
N TRP A 42 -3.10 5.60 -21.36
CA TRP A 42 -3.65 4.52 -22.18
C TRP A 42 -3.69 3.19 -21.42
N SER A 43 -2.63 2.87 -20.66
CA SER A 43 -2.57 1.68 -19.83
C SER A 43 -3.65 1.67 -18.74
N ASN A 44 -3.79 2.77 -17.99
CA ASN A 44 -4.82 2.91 -16.96
C ASN A 44 -6.24 2.80 -17.55
N ILE A 45 -6.48 3.38 -18.73
CA ILE A 45 -7.78 3.26 -19.42
C ILE A 45 -8.03 1.81 -19.89
N LYS A 46 -7.01 1.15 -20.47
CA LYS A 46 -7.09 -0.25 -20.95
C LYS A 46 -7.45 -1.19 -19.81
N ASN A 47 -6.80 -1.03 -18.66
CA ASN A 47 -6.91 -1.94 -17.50
C ASN A 47 -7.87 -1.46 -16.40
N LEU A 48 -8.69 -0.45 -16.69
CA LEU A 48 -9.50 0.25 -15.70
C LEU A 48 -10.39 -0.69 -14.85
N ARG A 49 -10.95 -1.73 -15.46
CA ARG A 49 -11.80 -2.75 -14.81
C ARG A 49 -11.07 -4.05 -14.44
N THR A 50 -9.80 -4.13 -14.79
CA THR A 50 -8.92 -5.27 -14.53
C THR A 50 -7.63 -4.75 -13.90
N PRO A 51 -7.72 -4.05 -12.74
CA PRO A 51 -6.58 -3.34 -12.16
C PRO A 51 -5.44 -4.29 -11.78
N ILE A 52 -5.70 -5.59 -11.66
CA ILE A 52 -4.67 -6.59 -11.37
C ILE A 52 -3.75 -6.91 -12.56
N GLN A 53 -4.13 -6.56 -13.78
CA GLN A 53 -3.30 -6.82 -14.97
C GLN A 53 -2.05 -5.96 -14.97
N TYR A 54 -1.04 -6.36 -15.75
CA TYR A 54 0.18 -5.60 -15.95
C TYR A 54 -0.12 -4.27 -16.68
N HIS A 55 0.39 -3.16 -16.15
CA HIS A 55 0.20 -1.81 -16.71
C HIS A 55 1.44 -1.30 -17.45
N GLY A 56 2.60 -1.95 -17.32
CA GLY A 56 3.86 -1.46 -17.86
C GLY A 56 4.16 -1.79 -19.33
N GLU A 57 3.28 -2.48 -20.07
CA GLU A 57 3.56 -3.03 -21.43
C GLU A 57 4.20 -2.03 -22.42
N HIS A 58 3.85 -0.75 -22.31
CA HIS A 58 4.35 0.31 -23.20
C HIS A 58 5.09 1.43 -22.45
N ILE A 59 5.46 1.21 -21.18
CA ILE A 59 6.13 2.17 -20.32
C ILE A 59 7.60 1.77 -20.20
N THR A 60 8.50 2.67 -20.58
CA THR A 60 9.94 2.36 -20.70
C THR A 60 10.81 2.92 -19.57
N SER A 61 10.28 3.81 -18.73
CA SER A 61 11.03 4.44 -17.63
C SER A 61 10.11 5.07 -16.59
N ASN A 62 10.70 5.45 -15.46
CA ASN A 62 10.04 6.10 -14.32
C ASN A 62 8.81 5.35 -13.82
N PHE A 63 8.88 4.02 -13.76
CA PHE A 63 7.74 3.15 -13.52
C PHE A 63 8.05 2.16 -12.41
N PHE A 64 7.05 1.85 -11.60
CA PHE A 64 7.07 0.66 -10.77
C PHE A 64 5.70 -0.01 -10.84
N GLU A 65 5.70 -1.32 -10.65
CA GLU A 65 4.48 -2.09 -10.47
C GLU A 65 4.78 -3.29 -9.58
N GLY A 66 3.92 -3.53 -8.58
CA GLY A 66 4.07 -4.62 -7.62
C GLY A 66 2.73 -5.18 -7.18
N TRP A 67 2.63 -6.51 -7.06
CA TRP A 67 1.45 -7.22 -6.60
C TRP A 67 1.67 -7.76 -5.21
N TYR A 68 0.72 -7.60 -4.30
CA TYR A 68 0.88 -7.98 -2.90
C TYR A 68 -0.03 -9.15 -2.61
N PHE A 69 0.53 -10.36 -2.61
CA PHE A 69 -0.17 -11.57 -2.19
C PHE A 69 0.09 -11.79 -0.70
N LYS A 70 -0.87 -11.41 0.13
CA LYS A 70 -0.78 -11.60 1.57
C LYS A 70 -1.48 -12.89 1.98
N PHE A 71 -0.83 -13.68 2.81
CA PHE A 71 -1.34 -14.91 3.38
C PHE A 71 -1.26 -14.88 4.90
N VAL A 72 -2.32 -15.35 5.56
CA VAL A 72 -2.36 -15.46 7.01
C VAL A 72 -2.98 -16.79 7.40
N LYS A 73 -2.38 -17.48 8.37
CA LYS A 73 -2.92 -18.71 8.95
C LYS A 73 -2.87 -18.61 10.48
N LEU A 74 -3.97 -18.95 11.16
CA LEU A 74 -3.93 -19.12 12.61
C LEU A 74 -3.14 -20.38 12.96
N ASN A 75 -2.30 -20.28 13.99
CA ASN A 75 -1.57 -21.44 14.48
C ASN A 75 -2.57 -22.46 15.07
N ASP A 76 -2.51 -23.70 14.57
CA ASP A 76 -3.42 -24.78 14.97
C ASP A 76 -3.32 -25.10 16.48
N ASN A 77 -2.15 -24.86 17.09
CA ASN A 77 -1.86 -25.15 18.49
C ASN A 77 -2.02 -23.93 19.44
N ASP A 78 -2.02 -22.72 18.90
CA ASP A 78 -2.21 -21.48 19.66
C ASP A 78 -3.03 -20.49 18.84
N LYS A 79 -4.35 -20.49 19.07
CA LYS A 79 -5.30 -19.62 18.35
C LYS A 79 -5.04 -18.11 18.56
N GLY A 80 -4.13 -17.72 19.45
CA GLY A 80 -3.68 -16.35 19.64
C GLY A 80 -2.49 -15.94 18.75
N GLN A 81 -1.84 -16.88 18.09
CA GLN A 81 -0.71 -16.63 17.19
C GLN A 81 -1.11 -16.88 15.73
N ALA A 82 -0.66 -16.01 14.83
CA ALA A 82 -0.85 -16.16 13.40
C ALA A 82 0.51 -16.23 12.70
N LEU A 83 0.58 -17.02 11.64
CA LEU A 83 1.61 -16.92 10.62
C LEU A 83 1.13 -15.91 9.59
N GLY A 84 1.96 -14.91 9.27
CA GLY A 84 1.65 -13.87 8.31
C GLY A 84 2.77 -13.76 7.29
N MET A 85 2.42 -13.68 6.01
CA MET A 85 3.35 -13.65 4.90
C MET A 85 2.86 -12.71 3.80
N ALA A 86 3.80 -12.10 3.08
CA ALA A 86 3.51 -11.41 1.83
C ALA A 86 4.51 -11.82 0.75
N LEU A 87 4.00 -12.12 -0.44
CA LEU A 87 4.79 -12.34 -1.66
C LEU A 87 4.54 -11.17 -2.60
N ILE A 88 5.60 -10.47 -2.97
CA ILE A 88 5.52 -9.24 -3.75
C ILE A 88 6.38 -9.34 -5.01
N PRO A 89 5.88 -9.97 -6.09
CA PRO A 89 6.50 -9.83 -7.39
C PRO A 89 6.33 -8.39 -7.91
N GLY A 90 7.27 -7.93 -8.70
CA GLY A 90 7.17 -6.62 -9.33
C GLY A 90 8.27 -6.31 -10.33
N ILE A 91 8.18 -5.11 -10.90
CA ILE A 91 9.16 -4.55 -11.81
C ILE A 91 9.40 -3.07 -11.48
N TYR A 92 10.64 -2.63 -11.60
CA TYR A 92 11.06 -1.26 -11.41
C TYR A 92 11.87 -0.77 -12.61
N LEU A 93 11.47 0.38 -13.16
CA LEU A 93 12.14 1.12 -14.21
C LEU A 93 12.52 2.51 -13.68
N PRO A 94 13.80 2.87 -13.59
CA PRO A 94 14.24 4.13 -13.02
C PRO A 94 13.81 5.35 -13.85
N PRO A 95 13.76 6.55 -13.26
CA PRO A 95 13.59 7.80 -14.00
C PRO A 95 14.63 7.96 -15.12
N PRO A 96 14.33 8.68 -16.24
CA PRO A 96 15.24 8.81 -17.38
C PRO A 96 16.62 9.40 -17.05
N ASP A 97 16.69 10.23 -16.01
CA ASP A 97 17.88 10.93 -15.53
C ASP A 97 18.68 10.12 -14.49
N ALA A 98 18.15 8.98 -14.04
CA ALA A 98 18.82 8.08 -13.10
C ALA A 98 19.67 7.01 -13.82
N ASP A 99 20.43 6.23 -13.05
CA ASP A 99 21.19 5.09 -13.56
C ASP A 99 20.25 3.98 -14.05
N GLN A 100 20.20 3.79 -15.38
CA GLN A 100 19.30 2.82 -16.02
C GLN A 100 19.65 1.36 -15.70
N ASN A 101 20.87 1.06 -15.25
CA ASN A 101 21.26 -0.29 -14.80
C ASN A 101 20.53 -0.72 -13.51
N ARG A 102 19.80 0.20 -12.89
CA ARG A 102 18.95 -0.08 -11.73
C ARG A 102 17.58 -0.60 -12.14
N ALA A 103 17.24 -0.67 -13.42
CA ALA A 103 16.05 -1.38 -13.88
C ALA A 103 16.17 -2.86 -13.52
N HIS A 104 15.14 -3.44 -12.92
CA HIS A 104 15.09 -4.86 -12.59
C HIS A 104 13.66 -5.31 -12.29
N ALA A 105 13.42 -6.60 -12.49
CA ALA A 105 12.30 -7.28 -11.88
C ALA A 105 12.70 -7.79 -10.49
N PHE A 106 11.71 -8.00 -9.62
CA PHE A 106 11.97 -8.43 -8.26
C PHE A 106 10.89 -9.34 -7.70
N VAL A 107 11.26 -10.10 -6.67
CA VAL A 107 10.32 -10.75 -5.77
C VAL A 107 10.74 -10.45 -4.35
N ILE A 108 9.86 -9.80 -3.59
CA ILE A 108 10.03 -9.58 -2.16
C ILE A 108 9.22 -10.65 -1.42
N VAL A 109 9.83 -11.24 -0.40
CA VAL A 109 9.16 -12.19 0.48
C VAL A 109 9.24 -11.64 1.90
N LEU A 110 8.10 -11.52 2.58
CA LEU A 110 7.99 -11.12 3.99
C LEU A 110 7.36 -12.26 4.79
N GLY A 111 7.76 -12.43 6.04
CA GLY A 111 7.25 -13.49 6.92
C GLY A 111 7.85 -14.87 6.64
N LEU A 112 9.07 -14.94 6.13
CA LEU A 112 9.77 -16.21 5.88
C LEU A 112 10.04 -17.00 7.18
N PRO A 113 10.00 -18.35 7.12
CA PRO A 113 10.44 -19.19 8.22
C PRO A 113 11.97 -19.18 8.34
N GLY A 114 12.48 -19.38 9.55
CA GLY A 114 13.91 -19.47 9.82
C GLY A 114 14.51 -18.16 10.35
N ARG A 115 15.77 -17.88 10.00
CA ARG A 115 16.53 -16.76 10.58
C ARG A 115 16.23 -15.41 9.94
N GLU A 116 15.97 -15.41 8.64
CA GLU A 116 15.66 -14.21 7.89
C GLU A 116 14.18 -14.21 7.55
N HIS A 117 13.45 -13.29 8.17
CA HIS A 117 12.01 -13.16 7.97
C HIS A 117 11.66 -12.40 6.69
N SER A 118 12.66 -11.93 5.94
CA SER A 118 12.45 -11.33 4.64
C SER A 118 13.60 -11.59 3.67
N ALA A 119 13.27 -11.51 2.39
CA ALA A 119 14.22 -11.64 1.29
C ALA A 119 13.83 -10.73 0.13
N TYR A 120 14.83 -10.30 -0.63
CA TYR A 120 14.66 -9.55 -1.87
C TYR A 120 15.45 -10.27 -2.96
N TYR A 121 14.76 -10.73 -4.00
CA TYR A 121 15.39 -11.36 -5.16
C TYR A 121 15.32 -10.44 -6.36
N ARG A 122 16.45 -10.23 -7.04
CA ARG A 122 16.54 -9.37 -8.23
C ARG A 122 16.75 -10.20 -9.47
N PHE A 123 16.00 -9.85 -10.51
CA PHE A 123 16.07 -10.46 -11.82
C PHE A 123 16.27 -9.36 -12.87
N PRO A 124 16.99 -9.65 -13.96
CA PRO A 124 16.98 -8.78 -15.14
C PRO A 124 15.55 -8.50 -15.61
N THR A 125 15.28 -7.36 -16.22
CA THR A 125 13.90 -7.01 -16.64
C THR A 125 13.37 -7.95 -17.72
N GLU A 126 14.24 -8.56 -18.52
CA GLU A 126 13.89 -9.57 -19.53
C GLU A 126 13.34 -10.88 -18.94
N ASP A 127 13.61 -11.16 -17.66
CA ASP A 127 13.05 -12.33 -16.96
C ASP A 127 11.62 -12.09 -16.46
N PHE A 128 11.15 -10.82 -16.50
CA PHE A 128 9.76 -10.48 -16.26
C PHE A 128 8.96 -10.67 -17.55
N VAL A 129 8.02 -11.60 -17.51
CA VAL A 129 7.12 -11.88 -18.62
C VAL A 129 5.69 -11.76 -18.13
N ASP A 130 4.99 -10.74 -18.62
CA ASP A 130 3.53 -10.75 -18.61
C ASP A 130 3.07 -11.83 -19.58
N GLN A 131 2.48 -12.89 -19.04
CA GLN A 131 1.96 -13.97 -19.87
C GLN A 131 0.55 -13.67 -20.39
N GLY A 132 0.01 -12.49 -20.05
CA GLY A 132 -1.11 -11.85 -20.74
C GLY A 132 -2.26 -12.79 -21.13
N GLU A 133 -2.83 -12.52 -22.31
CA GLU A 133 -4.09 -13.09 -22.82
C GLU A 133 -4.20 -14.61 -22.71
N HIS A 134 -5.12 -15.03 -21.85
CA HIS A 134 -5.52 -16.42 -21.78
C HIS A 134 -6.53 -16.70 -22.88
N GLY A 135 -6.34 -17.81 -23.60
CA GLY A 135 -7.22 -18.22 -24.69
C GLY A 135 -8.71 -18.26 -24.31
N ALA A 136 -9.56 -18.51 -25.31
CA ALA A 136 -11.02 -18.54 -25.16
C ALA A 136 -11.48 -19.18 -23.83
N GLY A 137 -12.14 -18.39 -22.98
CA GLY A 137 -12.66 -18.85 -21.67
C GLY A 137 -11.84 -18.47 -20.43
N GLN A 138 -10.76 -17.68 -20.57
CA GLN A 138 -9.91 -17.23 -19.46
C GLN A 138 -9.64 -15.70 -19.51
N GLU A 139 -10.48 -14.97 -20.24
CA GLU A 139 -10.42 -13.51 -20.36
C GLU A 139 -10.32 -12.83 -18.99
N GLY A 140 -9.25 -12.05 -18.77
CA GLY A 140 -9.05 -11.28 -17.54
C GLY A 140 -8.33 -11.99 -16.39
N ALA A 141 -7.88 -13.25 -16.56
CA ALA A 141 -7.02 -13.90 -15.56
C ALA A 141 -5.65 -13.20 -15.50
N PHE A 142 -5.12 -13.00 -14.29
CA PHE A 142 -3.78 -12.43 -14.10
C PHE A 142 -2.74 -13.54 -14.10
N ARG A 143 -1.61 -13.34 -14.80
CA ARG A 143 -0.45 -14.24 -14.77
C ARG A 143 0.84 -13.53 -15.21
N VAL A 144 1.82 -13.47 -14.31
CA VAL A 144 3.18 -13.02 -14.61
C VAL A 144 4.20 -14.09 -14.22
N LYS A 145 5.32 -14.09 -14.93
CA LYS A 145 6.48 -14.94 -14.64
C LYS A 145 7.68 -14.04 -14.35
N ILE A 146 8.46 -14.39 -13.32
CA ILE A 146 9.74 -13.75 -12.99
C ILE A 146 10.75 -14.87 -12.75
N GLY A 147 11.76 -14.99 -13.61
CA GLY A 147 12.67 -16.13 -13.60
C GLY A 147 11.89 -17.44 -13.76
N ASN A 148 12.01 -18.39 -12.83
CA ASN A 148 11.19 -19.62 -12.83
C ASN A 148 9.88 -19.51 -12.03
N SER A 149 9.69 -18.41 -11.32
CA SER A 149 8.51 -18.21 -10.47
C SER A 149 7.29 -17.77 -11.30
N VAL A 150 6.11 -18.26 -10.94
CA VAL A 150 4.82 -17.92 -11.56
C VAL A 150 3.92 -17.32 -10.51
N PHE A 151 3.31 -16.17 -10.83
CA PHE A 151 2.32 -15.51 -10.00
C PHE A 151 1.05 -15.34 -10.82
N ALA A 152 -0.01 -16.02 -10.42
CA ALA A 152 -1.31 -15.95 -11.06
C ALA A 152 -2.39 -15.57 -10.05
N HIS A 153 -3.56 -15.23 -10.57
CA HIS A 153 -4.70 -14.94 -9.72
C HIS A 153 -5.10 -16.11 -8.81
N ASP A 154 -4.81 -17.37 -9.17
CA ASP A 154 -5.27 -18.57 -8.45
C ASP A 154 -4.15 -19.50 -7.94
N GLU A 155 -2.90 -19.24 -8.33
CA GLU A 155 -1.74 -20.05 -8.00
C GLU A 155 -0.45 -19.22 -7.96
N ILE A 156 0.44 -19.55 -7.03
CA ILE A 156 1.82 -19.06 -7.01
C ILE A 156 2.76 -20.25 -6.92
N ILE A 157 3.72 -20.32 -7.82
CA ILE A 157 4.84 -21.26 -7.79
C ILE A 157 6.10 -20.42 -7.62
N LEU A 158 6.80 -20.60 -6.50
CA LEU A 158 8.05 -19.91 -6.21
C LEU A 158 9.23 -20.83 -6.45
N ASP A 159 10.17 -20.31 -7.23
CA ASP A 159 11.52 -20.83 -7.40
C ASP A 159 12.46 -19.62 -7.47
N LEU A 160 12.98 -19.25 -6.30
CA LEU A 160 13.83 -18.08 -6.09
C LEU A 160 15.22 -18.58 -5.71
N PRO A 161 16.17 -18.60 -6.65
CA PRO A 161 17.44 -19.28 -6.45
C PRO A 161 18.48 -18.35 -5.80
N VAL A 162 19.53 -18.95 -5.24
CA VAL A 162 20.56 -18.27 -4.43
C VAL A 162 21.24 -17.15 -5.19
N GLU A 163 21.49 -17.33 -6.49
CA GLU A 163 22.17 -16.36 -7.37
C GLU A 163 21.41 -15.06 -7.57
N ASN A 164 20.08 -15.05 -7.37
CA ASN A 164 19.25 -13.86 -7.48
C ASN A 164 19.02 -13.17 -6.14
N PHE A 165 19.47 -13.76 -5.02
CA PHE A 165 19.31 -13.17 -3.70
C PHE A 165 20.11 -11.88 -3.58
N ASP A 166 19.42 -10.77 -3.30
CA ASP A 166 20.01 -9.45 -3.13
C ASP A 166 19.83 -8.98 -1.69
N ARG A 167 20.90 -9.13 -0.91
CA ARG A 167 20.91 -8.74 0.50
C ARG A 167 20.90 -7.22 0.63
N ILE A 168 20.08 -6.70 1.54
CA ILE A 168 20.11 -5.29 1.90
C ILE A 168 21.41 -5.01 2.67
N PRO A 169 22.27 -4.08 2.21
CA PRO A 169 23.52 -3.76 2.91
C PRO A 169 23.26 -3.24 4.32
N ALA A 170 24.17 -3.51 5.25
CA ALA A 170 24.03 -3.07 6.64
C ALA A 170 23.96 -1.54 6.76
N GLU A 171 24.63 -0.81 5.86
CA GLU A 171 24.59 0.66 5.78
C GLU A 171 23.19 1.18 5.40
N GLU A 172 22.54 0.57 4.39
CA GLU A 172 21.18 0.95 3.97
C GLU A 172 20.18 0.72 5.11
N LEU A 173 20.29 -0.42 5.81
CA LEU A 173 19.47 -0.73 6.98
C LEU A 173 19.71 0.25 8.14
N GLU A 174 20.95 0.62 8.42
CA GLU A 174 21.27 1.59 9.47
C GLU A 174 20.64 2.96 9.18
N MET A 175 20.72 3.43 7.92
CA MET A 175 20.06 4.68 7.49
C MET A 175 18.55 4.60 7.68
N PHE A 176 17.93 3.49 7.26
CA PHE A 176 16.50 3.25 7.43
C PHE A 176 16.07 3.27 8.90
N TYR A 177 16.76 2.54 9.78
CA TYR A 177 16.40 2.50 11.20
C TYR A 177 16.65 3.83 11.92
N ALA A 178 17.62 4.62 11.47
CA ALA A 178 17.81 5.98 11.97
C ALA A 178 16.64 6.89 11.57
N GLU A 179 16.17 6.82 10.32
CA GLU A 179 14.99 7.56 9.84
C GLU A 179 13.73 7.14 10.60
N ALA A 180 13.48 5.83 10.75
CA ALA A 180 12.33 5.31 11.50
C ALA A 180 12.36 5.74 12.98
N SER A 181 13.54 5.76 13.62
CA SER A 181 13.71 6.28 14.98
C SER A 181 13.30 7.75 15.09
N GLN A 182 13.67 8.58 14.12
CA GLN A 182 13.29 10.00 14.09
C GLN A 182 11.79 10.18 13.88
N GLN A 183 11.17 9.38 13.03
CA GLN A 183 9.72 9.39 12.82
C GLN A 183 8.97 9.03 14.13
N TYR A 184 9.43 8.01 14.85
CA TYR A 184 8.90 7.67 16.18
C TYR A 184 9.08 8.79 17.19
N ALA A 185 10.24 9.44 17.24
CA ALA A 185 10.48 10.58 18.12
C ALA A 185 9.53 11.75 17.84
N ALA A 186 9.31 12.08 16.56
CA ALA A 186 8.37 13.12 16.16
C ALA A 186 6.93 12.77 16.58
N GLN A 187 6.47 11.55 16.31
CA GLN A 187 5.11 11.10 16.67
C GLN A 187 4.90 11.08 18.20
N TYR A 188 5.90 10.65 18.97
CA TYR A 188 5.81 10.61 20.43
C TYR A 188 5.68 12.01 21.04
N ARG A 189 6.47 12.98 20.57
CA ARG A 189 6.41 14.38 21.05
C ARG A 189 5.03 15.00 20.87
N ASN A 190 4.37 14.68 19.76
CA ASN A 190 3.04 15.21 19.45
C ASN A 190 1.93 14.55 20.29
N SER A 191 1.93 13.22 20.38
CA SER A 191 0.90 12.46 21.11
C SER A 191 0.92 12.71 22.63
N ASN A 192 2.07 13.07 23.19
CA ASN A 192 2.29 13.25 24.63
C ASN A 192 2.77 14.66 25.02
N SER A 193 2.29 15.70 24.34
CA SER A 193 2.65 17.11 24.61
C SER A 193 2.45 17.58 26.07
N SER A 194 1.75 16.80 26.88
CA SER A 194 1.48 17.04 28.30
C SER A 194 2.38 16.28 29.28
N GLN A 195 3.23 15.35 28.82
CA GLN A 195 4.11 14.54 29.67
C GLN A 195 5.55 15.07 29.75
N THR A 196 6.16 14.93 30.92
CA THR A 196 7.37 15.62 31.39
C THR A 196 8.71 14.92 31.08
N ARG A 197 8.73 13.79 30.36
CA ARG A 197 9.98 13.09 30.02
C ARG A 197 10.41 13.39 28.57
N PRO A 198 11.37 14.30 28.35
CA PRO A 198 11.99 14.43 27.04
C PRO A 198 12.69 13.13 26.67
N VAL A 199 12.35 12.61 25.51
CA VAL A 199 12.99 11.44 24.91
C VAL A 199 14.04 11.95 23.91
N SER A 200 15.28 11.46 24.02
CA SER A 200 16.34 11.80 23.06
C SER A 200 15.98 11.29 21.67
N ASP A 201 16.46 11.96 20.61
CA ASP A 201 16.17 11.53 19.22
C ASP A 201 16.62 10.07 18.94
N ASP A 202 17.67 9.61 19.62
CA ASP A 202 18.20 8.24 19.48
C ASP A 202 17.56 7.20 20.40
N PHE A 203 16.56 7.56 21.21
CA PHE A 203 15.95 6.61 22.13
C PHE A 203 15.33 5.41 21.40
N PHE A 204 14.56 5.70 20.34
CA PHE A 204 13.87 4.69 19.54
C PHE A 204 14.82 3.84 18.71
N ARG A 205 16.06 4.30 18.45
CA ARG A 205 17.08 3.51 17.77
C ARG A 205 17.36 2.19 18.51
N ASN A 206 17.20 2.15 19.83
CA ASN A 206 17.37 0.95 20.64
C ASN A 206 16.27 -0.10 20.44
N PHE A 207 15.19 0.21 19.71
CA PHE A 207 14.16 -0.77 19.37
C PHE A 207 14.54 -1.58 18.12
N PHE A 208 15.50 -1.11 17.35
CA PHE A 208 15.96 -1.75 16.12
C PHE A 208 17.30 -2.49 16.34
N PRO A 209 17.68 -3.43 15.46
CA PRO A 209 18.95 -4.14 15.57
C PRO A 209 20.15 -3.18 15.61
N SER A 210 21.13 -3.45 16.46
CA SER A 210 22.38 -2.70 16.53
C SER A 210 23.23 -2.87 15.27
N SER A 211 24.13 -1.93 14.99
CA SER A 211 25.03 -2.03 13.82
C SER A 211 25.88 -3.30 13.81
N ASN A 212 26.20 -3.87 14.98
CA ASN A 212 26.88 -5.16 15.08
C ASN A 212 25.99 -6.33 14.65
N GLN A 213 24.70 -6.29 14.98
CA GLN A 213 23.72 -7.29 14.51
C GLN A 213 23.51 -7.18 13.01
N LEU A 214 23.42 -5.96 12.46
CA LEU A 214 23.31 -5.74 11.01
C LEU A 214 24.53 -6.28 10.25
N LYS A 215 25.75 -6.00 10.74
CA LYS A 215 26.99 -6.54 10.17
C LYS A 215 27.08 -8.07 10.28
N ALA A 216 26.49 -8.66 11.34
CA ALA A 216 26.43 -10.11 11.47
C ALA A 216 25.42 -10.72 10.50
N GLN A 217 24.28 -10.07 10.27
CA GLN A 217 23.29 -10.45 9.27
C GLN A 217 23.84 -10.35 7.85
N GLU A 218 24.62 -9.31 7.55
CA GLU A 218 25.27 -9.11 6.26
C GLU A 218 26.23 -10.26 5.86
N ARG A 219 26.79 -10.96 6.85
CA ARG A 219 27.69 -12.11 6.65
C ARG A 219 26.97 -13.45 6.48
N GLN A 220 25.64 -13.47 6.60
CA GLN A 220 24.91 -14.72 6.41
C GLN A 220 24.91 -15.12 4.94
N GLU A 221 25.11 -16.41 4.70
CA GLU A 221 25.10 -16.96 3.35
C GLU A 221 23.75 -16.68 2.67
N PRO A 222 23.76 -16.36 1.36
CA PRO A 222 22.53 -16.31 0.57
C PRO A 222 21.78 -17.65 0.60
N PHE A 223 20.46 -17.58 0.43
CA PHE A 223 19.59 -18.75 0.48
C PHE A 223 18.56 -18.69 -0.65
N ALA A 224 18.00 -19.84 -0.98
CA ALA A 224 16.91 -19.97 -1.95
C ALA A 224 15.57 -20.05 -1.23
N VAL A 225 14.51 -19.69 -1.93
CA VAL A 225 13.12 -19.85 -1.47
C VAL A 225 12.34 -20.65 -2.51
N GLN A 226 11.69 -21.71 -2.05
CA GLN A 226 10.74 -22.48 -2.86
C GLN A 226 9.38 -22.49 -2.17
N GLY A 227 8.32 -22.51 -2.97
CA GLY A 227 6.98 -22.48 -2.41
C GLY A 227 5.90 -22.75 -3.44
N HIS A 228 4.74 -23.15 -2.95
CA HIS A 228 3.57 -23.41 -3.78
C HIS A 228 2.30 -23.05 -3.02
N PHE A 229 1.53 -22.14 -3.60
CA PHE A 229 0.25 -21.70 -3.07
C PHE A 229 -0.85 -21.90 -4.12
N LYS A 230 -1.97 -22.49 -3.72
CA LYS A 230 -3.19 -22.63 -4.52
C LYS A 230 -4.38 -22.05 -3.77
N PHE A 231 -5.09 -21.12 -4.41
CA PHE A 231 -6.25 -20.41 -3.89
C PHE A 231 -7.23 -20.15 -5.03
N PRO A 232 -8.10 -21.12 -5.38
CA PRO A 232 -8.84 -21.12 -6.64
C PRO A 232 -9.67 -19.86 -6.87
N ALA A 233 -9.67 -19.38 -8.12
CA ALA A 233 -10.35 -18.17 -8.56
C ALA A 233 -11.83 -18.10 -8.12
N ASN A 234 -12.55 -19.23 -8.19
CA ASN A 234 -13.97 -19.31 -7.82
C ASN A 234 -14.24 -19.16 -6.32
N THR A 235 -13.21 -19.16 -5.47
CA THR A 235 -13.34 -18.96 -4.02
C THR A 235 -13.03 -17.52 -3.58
N GLN A 236 -12.64 -16.65 -4.52
CA GLN A 236 -12.22 -15.29 -4.21
C GLN A 236 -13.41 -14.35 -4.05
N THR A 237 -13.32 -13.51 -3.03
CA THR A 237 -14.22 -12.38 -2.83
C THR A 237 -13.67 -11.18 -3.60
N VAL A 238 -14.26 -10.90 -4.76
CA VAL A 238 -13.92 -9.71 -5.56
C VAL A 238 -14.56 -8.45 -4.99
N LEU A 239 -13.91 -7.31 -5.19
CA LEU A 239 -14.51 -6.01 -4.92
C LEU A 239 -15.60 -5.73 -5.96
N PRO A 240 -16.83 -5.32 -5.56
CA PRO A 240 -17.86 -4.90 -6.50
C PRO A 240 -17.41 -3.68 -7.31
N THR A 241 -17.51 -3.74 -8.63
CA THR A 241 -17.15 -2.65 -9.54
C THR A 241 -18.36 -2.17 -10.34
N SER A 242 -18.27 -0.94 -10.82
CA SER A 242 -19.24 -0.35 -11.75
C SER A 242 -18.50 0.47 -12.80
N PHE A 243 -19.22 1.09 -13.73
CA PHE A 243 -18.58 2.06 -14.61
C PHE A 243 -17.99 3.23 -13.81
N LEU A 244 -18.74 3.85 -12.89
CA LEU A 244 -18.23 5.01 -12.14
C LEU A 244 -17.21 4.65 -11.06
N THR A 245 -17.21 3.39 -10.61
CA THR A 245 -16.31 2.86 -9.58
C THR A 245 -15.66 1.57 -10.09
N PRO A 246 -14.74 1.65 -11.07
CA PRO A 246 -14.21 0.49 -11.76
C PRO A 246 -13.17 -0.29 -10.95
N SER A 247 -12.63 0.31 -9.89
CA SER A 247 -11.71 -0.32 -8.94
C SER A 247 -11.92 0.25 -7.52
N ILE A 248 -11.06 -0.16 -6.58
CA ILE A 248 -11.03 0.35 -5.20
C ILE A 248 -10.91 1.89 -5.14
N MET A 249 -10.26 2.50 -6.14
CA MET A 249 -10.09 3.94 -6.25
C MET A 249 -11.37 4.68 -6.64
N GLY A 250 -12.47 3.98 -6.95
CA GLY A 250 -13.71 4.64 -7.36
C GLY A 250 -13.49 5.49 -8.61
N PHE A 251 -14.08 6.69 -8.65
CA PHE A 251 -13.91 7.58 -9.80
C PHE A 251 -12.49 8.17 -9.91
N THR A 252 -11.65 8.08 -8.88
CA THR A 252 -10.27 8.60 -8.96
C THR A 252 -9.37 7.71 -9.80
N ALA A 253 -9.80 6.47 -10.12
CA ALA A 253 -9.15 5.61 -11.12
C ALA A 253 -9.01 6.27 -12.51
N TYR A 254 -9.85 7.28 -12.80
CA TYR A 254 -9.80 8.04 -14.05
C TYR A 254 -8.81 9.21 -14.01
N ALA A 255 -8.20 9.51 -12.86
CA ALA A 255 -7.30 10.66 -12.71
C ALA A 255 -5.92 10.36 -13.33
N PRO A 256 -5.43 11.18 -14.28
CA PRO A 256 -4.21 10.89 -15.03
C PRO A 256 -2.91 11.35 -14.33
N PHE A 257 -3.00 11.89 -13.12
CA PHE A 257 -1.89 12.60 -12.46
C PHE A 257 -1.51 12.03 -11.09
N LEU A 258 -2.03 10.86 -10.72
CA LEU A 258 -1.67 10.19 -9.49
C LEU A 258 -0.26 9.59 -9.60
N GLU A 259 0.54 9.75 -8.55
CA GLU A 259 1.89 9.19 -8.48
C GLU A 259 1.88 7.68 -8.24
N CYS A 260 0.87 7.20 -7.52
CA CYS A 260 0.59 5.81 -7.22
C CYS A 260 -0.89 5.53 -7.47
N ASN A 261 -1.17 4.44 -8.17
CA ASN A 261 -2.49 3.86 -8.33
C ASN A 261 -2.57 2.56 -7.54
N HIS A 262 -3.77 2.25 -7.06
CA HIS A 262 -4.03 1.14 -6.17
C HIS A 262 -5.15 0.25 -6.72
N GLY A 263 -5.00 -1.06 -6.59
CA GLY A 263 -5.95 -2.05 -7.10
C GLY A 263 -6.13 -3.19 -6.12
N VAL A 264 -7.36 -3.70 -5.99
CA VAL A 264 -7.66 -4.90 -5.17
C VAL A 264 -8.22 -5.97 -6.11
N ALA A 265 -7.57 -7.13 -6.15
CA ALA A 265 -8.06 -8.29 -6.89
C ALA A 265 -8.97 -9.17 -6.03
N SER A 266 -8.56 -9.41 -4.78
CA SER A 266 -9.29 -10.28 -3.87
C SER A 266 -9.28 -9.70 -2.46
N LEU A 267 -10.47 -9.41 -1.94
CA LEU A 267 -10.69 -9.02 -0.55
C LEU A 267 -10.43 -10.19 0.40
N HIS A 268 -10.75 -11.42 -0.01
CA HIS A 268 -10.56 -12.62 0.80
C HIS A 268 -10.60 -13.88 -0.08
N HIS A 269 -9.70 -14.84 0.15
CA HIS A 269 -9.79 -16.19 -0.41
C HIS A 269 -9.19 -17.25 0.51
N PRO A 270 -9.74 -18.47 0.58
CA PRO A 270 -9.13 -19.58 1.31
C PRO A 270 -7.91 -20.13 0.57
N ILE A 271 -6.88 -20.49 1.34
CA ILE A 271 -5.68 -21.17 0.85
C ILE A 271 -5.94 -22.69 0.92
N GLN A 272 -6.06 -23.33 -0.24
CA GLN A 272 -6.27 -24.79 -0.31
C GLN A 272 -4.99 -25.56 -0.05
N LYS A 273 -3.89 -25.06 -0.61
CA LYS A 273 -2.54 -25.56 -0.39
C LYS A 273 -1.59 -24.37 -0.31
N GLY A 274 -0.71 -24.35 0.67
CA GLY A 274 0.27 -23.30 0.83
C GLY A 274 1.48 -23.83 1.56
N ARG A 275 2.64 -23.81 0.92
CA ARG A 275 3.91 -24.20 1.52
C ARG A 275 5.00 -23.27 1.06
N ILE A 276 5.95 -23.01 1.94
CA ILE A 276 7.14 -22.23 1.64
C ILE A 276 8.31 -22.75 2.45
N ALA A 277 9.47 -22.85 1.82
CA ALA A 277 10.70 -23.34 2.42
C ALA A 277 11.87 -22.42 2.08
N THR A 278 12.76 -22.23 3.04
CA THR A 278 14.09 -21.65 2.82
C THR A 278 15.09 -22.78 2.66
N LEU A 279 15.99 -22.66 1.68
CA LEU A 279 16.99 -23.68 1.36
C LEU A 279 18.38 -23.07 1.31
N ASN A 280 19.38 -23.80 1.77
CA ASN A 280 20.79 -23.38 1.61
C ASN A 280 21.29 -23.60 0.17
N ALA A 281 22.54 -23.22 -0.10
CA ALA A 281 23.18 -23.39 -1.41
C ALA A 281 23.28 -24.85 -1.90
N ASN A 282 23.14 -25.84 -1.01
CA ASN A 282 23.14 -27.26 -1.36
C ASN A 282 21.71 -27.81 -1.58
N SER A 283 20.71 -26.94 -1.64
CA SER A 283 19.28 -27.29 -1.75
C SER A 283 18.74 -28.07 -0.54
N GLU A 284 19.35 -27.92 0.63
CA GLU A 284 18.82 -28.50 1.87
C GLU A 284 17.86 -27.52 2.55
N ILE A 285 16.66 -28.00 2.88
CA ILE A 285 15.64 -27.22 3.59
C ILE A 285 16.16 -26.81 4.97
N GLN A 286 16.19 -25.50 5.23
CA GLN A 286 16.57 -24.90 6.51
C GLN A 286 15.35 -24.68 7.40
N ALA A 287 14.24 -24.22 6.83
CA ALA A 287 12.97 -24.04 7.52
C ALA A 287 11.79 -24.14 6.53
N GLU A 288 10.60 -24.53 7.01
CA GLU A 288 9.37 -24.65 6.22
C GLU A 288 8.18 -24.16 7.06
N ASP A 289 7.23 -23.48 6.42
CA ASP A 289 5.91 -23.16 6.97
C ASP A 289 4.79 -23.67 6.04
N VAL A 290 3.64 -24.00 6.64
CA VAL A 290 2.45 -24.51 5.94
C VAL A 290 1.25 -23.60 6.20
N TYR A 291 0.64 -23.13 5.11
CA TYR A 291 -0.51 -22.21 5.07
C TYR A 291 -1.82 -22.90 4.65
N ASP A 292 -1.85 -24.23 4.54
CA ASP A 292 -3.09 -25.00 4.27
C ASP A 292 -4.20 -24.61 5.27
N GLY A 293 -5.37 -24.24 4.75
CA GLY A 293 -6.51 -23.79 5.55
C GLY A 293 -6.42 -22.32 6.02
N GLY A 294 -5.34 -21.61 5.66
CA GLY A 294 -5.22 -20.17 5.85
C GLY A 294 -6.09 -19.38 4.89
N VAL A 295 -5.93 -18.06 4.93
CA VAL A 295 -6.66 -17.09 4.09
C VAL A 295 -5.69 -16.13 3.43
N GLY A 296 -6.09 -15.57 2.29
CA GLY A 296 -5.29 -14.60 1.58
C GLY A 296 -6.07 -13.40 1.06
N TYR A 297 -5.30 -12.40 0.68
CA TYR A 297 -5.70 -11.11 0.14
C TYR A 297 -4.73 -10.70 -0.97
N THR A 298 -5.25 -10.03 -2.00
CA THR A 298 -4.44 -9.62 -3.14
C THR A 298 -4.75 -8.20 -3.56
N GLU A 299 -3.73 -7.36 -3.54
CA GLU A 299 -3.74 -5.99 -4.06
C GLU A 299 -2.55 -5.74 -4.98
N LYS A 300 -2.51 -4.54 -5.57
CA LYS A 300 -1.47 -4.13 -6.50
C LYS A 300 -1.31 -2.62 -6.48
N ASP A 301 -0.05 -2.18 -6.54
CA ASP A 301 0.33 -0.79 -6.71
C ASP A 301 1.12 -0.60 -7.99
N TRP A 302 0.88 0.53 -8.67
CA TRP A 302 1.66 0.92 -9.85
C TRP A 302 1.68 2.42 -10.05
N GLY A 303 2.75 2.92 -10.66
CA GLY A 303 2.90 4.34 -10.92
C GLY A 303 4.35 4.74 -11.04
N ILE A 304 4.67 5.95 -10.58
CA ILE A 304 6.02 6.52 -10.65
C ILE A 304 6.70 6.58 -9.28
N ASN A 305 5.92 6.64 -8.19
CA ASN A 305 6.41 6.72 -6.82
C ASN A 305 5.30 6.37 -5.82
N PHE A 306 5.65 6.02 -4.59
CA PHE A 306 4.68 6.01 -3.48
C PHE A 306 4.42 7.42 -2.94
N PRO A 307 3.25 7.63 -2.31
CA PRO A 307 2.99 8.84 -1.53
C PRO A 307 4.12 9.13 -0.55
N SER A 308 4.39 10.40 -0.26
CA SER A 308 5.41 10.78 0.74
C SER A 308 4.99 10.48 2.18
N THR A 309 3.69 10.27 2.41
CA THR A 309 3.11 9.97 3.71
C THR A 309 1.90 9.07 3.54
N TRP A 310 1.86 7.94 4.25
CA TRP A 310 0.72 7.04 4.25
C TRP A 310 0.61 6.18 5.51
N ILE A 311 -0.60 5.66 5.70
CA ILE A 311 -0.92 4.58 6.63
C ILE A 311 -1.64 3.50 5.84
N TRP A 312 -1.12 2.28 5.87
CA TRP A 312 -1.78 1.12 5.29
C TRP A 312 -2.10 0.10 6.38
N ILE A 313 -3.32 -0.44 6.36
CA ILE A 313 -3.80 -1.47 7.30
C ILE A 313 -4.59 -2.49 6.50
N GLN A 314 -4.38 -3.77 6.82
CA GLN A 314 -5.09 -4.86 6.17
C GLN A 314 -5.32 -6.04 7.13
N SER A 315 -6.51 -6.67 7.12
CA SER A 315 -6.70 -7.96 7.81
C SER A 315 -7.83 -8.80 7.21
N ASN A 316 -7.72 -10.12 7.37
CA ASN A 316 -8.70 -11.11 6.93
C ASN A 316 -9.18 -12.08 8.02
N ILE A 317 -8.51 -12.10 9.18
CA ILE A 317 -8.81 -13.07 10.22
C ILE A 317 -9.53 -12.35 11.34
N PHE A 318 -10.84 -12.58 11.40
CA PHE A 318 -11.76 -12.02 12.37
C PHE A 318 -12.38 -13.14 13.20
N SER A 319 -12.43 -12.95 14.52
CA SER A 319 -12.83 -13.99 15.47
C SER A 319 -14.33 -14.25 15.45
N VAL A 320 -15.13 -13.19 15.31
CA VAL A 320 -16.61 -13.26 15.29
C VAL A 320 -17.14 -13.38 13.86
N SER A 321 -16.45 -12.78 12.88
CA SER A 321 -16.93 -12.60 11.51
C SER A 321 -15.98 -13.24 10.47
N PRO A 322 -15.75 -14.57 10.51
CA PRO A 322 -14.80 -15.23 9.62
C PRO A 322 -15.13 -15.01 8.14
N GLY A 323 -14.10 -14.85 7.31
CA GLY A 323 -14.23 -14.52 5.89
C GLY A 323 -14.35 -13.02 5.59
N SER A 324 -14.52 -12.19 6.63
CA SER A 324 -14.57 -10.73 6.47
C SER A 324 -13.17 -10.16 6.18
N SER A 325 -13.12 -8.95 5.63
CA SER A 325 -11.87 -8.28 5.30
C SER A 325 -11.93 -6.79 5.61
N LEU A 326 -10.81 -6.23 6.06
CA LEU A 326 -10.61 -4.80 6.16
C LEU A 326 -9.39 -4.40 5.33
N LEU A 327 -9.55 -3.32 4.56
CA LEU A 327 -8.47 -2.54 3.96
C LEU A 327 -8.65 -1.08 4.38
N VAL A 328 -7.55 -0.46 4.79
CA VAL A 328 -7.43 0.98 5.02
C VAL A 328 -6.14 1.46 4.37
N SER A 329 -6.23 2.45 3.49
CA SER A 329 -5.09 3.16 2.93
C SER A 329 -5.37 4.66 3.02
N LEU A 330 -4.65 5.37 3.90
CA LEU A 330 -4.68 6.83 4.00
C LEU A 330 -3.37 7.36 3.45
N ALA A 331 -3.42 8.33 2.56
CA ALA A 331 -2.23 8.85 1.91
C ALA A 331 -2.31 10.36 1.65
N SER A 332 -1.15 10.99 1.56
CA SER A 332 -0.99 12.32 0.97
C SER A 332 -1.11 12.20 -0.55
N ILE A 333 -2.09 12.88 -1.17
CA ILE A 333 -2.31 12.83 -2.62
C ILE A 333 -1.97 14.18 -3.25
N PRO A 334 -1.11 14.23 -4.29
CA PRO A 334 -0.81 15.47 -5.00
C PRO A 334 -2.02 15.95 -5.83
N VAL A 335 -2.31 17.24 -5.76
CA VAL A 335 -3.45 17.88 -6.46
C VAL A 335 -3.06 18.39 -7.85
N LEU A 336 -1.80 18.77 -8.05
CA LEU A 336 -1.31 19.43 -9.28
C LEU A 336 -0.43 18.51 -10.15
N GLY A 337 -0.35 17.22 -9.79
CA GLY A 337 0.56 16.25 -10.38
C GLY A 337 1.99 16.33 -9.80
N PRO A 338 2.76 15.24 -9.89
CA PRO A 338 4.01 15.08 -9.15
C PRO A 338 5.10 16.10 -9.54
N ASP A 339 5.32 16.34 -10.83
CA ASP A 339 6.39 17.28 -11.27
C ASP A 339 6.11 18.73 -10.84
N VAL A 340 4.84 19.15 -10.82
CA VAL A 340 4.45 20.49 -10.37
C VAL A 340 4.53 20.60 -8.85
N SER A 341 4.06 19.57 -8.14
CA SER A 341 4.18 19.49 -6.68
C SER A 341 5.64 19.54 -6.22
N GLU A 342 6.53 18.85 -6.92
CA GLU A 342 7.99 18.83 -6.71
C GLU A 342 8.61 20.20 -7.00
N TRP A 343 8.29 20.82 -8.13
CA TRP A 343 8.77 22.18 -8.43
C TRP A 343 8.35 23.18 -7.34
N ILE A 344 7.10 23.10 -6.85
CA ILE A 344 6.62 23.95 -5.74
C ILE A 344 7.38 23.63 -4.45
N HIS A 345 7.66 22.35 -4.16
CA HIS A 345 8.45 21.96 -3.00
C HIS A 345 9.83 22.61 -3.01
N ASP A 346 10.53 22.56 -4.15
CA ASP A 346 11.90 23.07 -4.30
C ASP A 346 11.98 24.61 -4.30
N HIS A 347 11.01 25.28 -4.93
CA HIS A 347 11.09 26.73 -5.17
C HIS A 347 10.23 27.55 -4.21
N LEU A 348 9.19 26.94 -3.61
CA LEU A 348 8.20 27.57 -2.74
C LEU A 348 7.81 26.64 -1.58
N PRO A 349 8.75 26.22 -0.70
CA PRO A 349 8.51 25.18 0.30
C PRO A 349 7.35 25.47 1.25
N VAL A 350 7.09 26.75 1.54
CA VAL A 350 5.95 27.20 2.37
C VAL A 350 4.59 26.82 1.75
N ALA A 351 4.52 26.74 0.42
CA ALA A 351 3.31 26.36 -0.32
C ALA A 351 3.19 24.84 -0.56
N SER A 352 4.24 24.05 -0.29
CA SER A 352 4.25 22.60 -0.56
C SER A 352 3.13 21.86 0.19
N SER A 353 2.81 22.27 1.41
CA SER A 353 1.72 21.68 2.20
C SER A 353 0.30 21.91 1.62
N LEU A 354 0.17 22.79 0.63
CA LEU A 354 -1.09 23.10 -0.07
C LEU A 354 -1.23 22.33 -1.39
N THR A 355 -0.18 21.68 -1.87
CA THR A 355 -0.22 20.89 -3.11
C THR A 355 -0.73 19.48 -2.88
N HIS A 356 -0.98 19.10 -1.62
CA HIS A 356 -1.44 17.78 -1.23
C HIS A 356 -2.73 17.83 -0.41
N VAL A 357 -3.54 16.79 -0.55
CA VAL A 357 -4.76 16.56 0.24
C VAL A 357 -4.75 15.15 0.80
N PRO A 358 -5.35 14.91 1.98
CA PRO A 358 -5.52 13.56 2.50
C PRO A 358 -6.53 12.81 1.61
N GLY A 359 -6.13 11.64 1.14
CA GLY A 359 -7.01 10.65 0.53
C GLY A 359 -7.17 9.45 1.45
N MET A 360 -8.33 8.79 1.38
CA MET A 360 -8.55 7.54 2.11
C MET A 360 -9.31 6.56 1.21
N LEU A 361 -8.76 5.35 1.10
CA LEU A 361 -9.47 4.16 0.65
C LEU A 361 -9.75 3.33 1.89
N LEU A 362 -11.03 3.14 2.22
CA LEU A 362 -11.42 2.35 3.38
C LEU A 362 -12.59 1.45 2.99
N VAL A 363 -12.37 0.14 3.11
CA VAL A 363 -13.37 -0.88 2.81
C VAL A 363 -13.38 -1.93 3.91
N TYR A 364 -14.58 -2.17 4.45
CA TYR A 364 -14.87 -3.34 5.27
C TYR A 364 -15.85 -4.26 4.55
N TYR A 365 -15.42 -5.47 4.22
CA TYR A 365 -16.27 -6.53 3.69
C TYR A 365 -16.77 -7.41 4.81
N HIS A 366 -18.09 -7.45 5.00
CA HIS A 366 -18.74 -8.33 5.98
C HIS A 366 -19.23 -9.61 5.28
N ALA A 367 -18.60 -10.74 5.58
CA ALA A 367 -18.84 -12.00 4.87
C ALA A 367 -20.24 -12.56 5.10
N ALA A 368 -20.77 -12.50 6.33
CA ALA A 368 -22.06 -13.10 6.66
C ALA A 368 -23.22 -12.46 5.88
N SER A 369 -23.17 -11.15 5.66
CA SER A 369 -24.17 -10.43 4.85
C SER A 369 -23.73 -10.17 3.41
N LYS A 370 -22.52 -10.60 3.03
CA LYS A 370 -21.88 -10.33 1.74
C LYS A 370 -21.93 -8.84 1.35
N THR A 371 -21.72 -7.97 2.32
CA THR A 371 -21.88 -6.51 2.17
C THR A 371 -20.53 -5.82 2.20
N VAL A 372 -20.30 -4.90 1.27
CA VAL A 372 -19.14 -4.01 1.26
C VAL A 372 -19.56 -2.66 1.84
N TYR A 373 -18.95 -2.30 2.97
CA TYR A 373 -19.07 -0.97 3.57
C TYR A 373 -17.86 -0.14 3.15
N ASN A 374 -18.09 0.86 2.31
CA ASN A 374 -17.05 1.68 1.72
C ASN A 374 -17.08 3.09 2.32
N PHE A 375 -15.99 3.51 2.92
CA PHE A 375 -15.82 4.79 3.62
C PHE A 375 -14.81 5.70 2.92
N SER A 376 -14.42 5.36 1.69
CA SER A 376 -13.39 6.08 0.94
C SER A 376 -13.76 7.53 0.67
N THR A 377 -12.78 8.44 0.63
CA THR A 377 -12.97 9.90 0.50
C THR A 377 -13.63 10.32 -0.81
N TYR A 378 -13.58 9.49 -1.86
CA TYR A 378 -14.29 9.77 -3.11
C TYR A 378 -15.81 9.62 -2.97
N ILE A 379 -16.32 9.00 -1.90
CA ILE A 379 -17.74 8.99 -1.58
C ILE A 379 -18.07 10.33 -0.94
N LEU A 380 -18.81 11.21 -1.64
CA LEU A 380 -19.09 12.58 -1.21
C LEU A 380 -19.70 12.71 0.20
N SER A 381 -20.46 11.70 0.63
CA SER A 381 -21.11 11.63 1.94
C SER A 381 -20.29 10.89 2.99
N ALA A 382 -19.20 10.22 2.61
CA ALA A 382 -18.29 9.62 3.56
C ALA A 382 -17.47 10.72 4.25
N LYS A 383 -17.20 10.51 5.55
CA LYS A 383 -16.44 11.46 6.36
C LYS A 383 -15.52 10.68 7.29
N THR A 384 -14.26 11.03 7.29
CA THR A 384 -13.37 10.67 8.38
C THR A 384 -13.66 11.59 9.56
N LYS A 385 -13.89 11.01 10.73
CA LYS A 385 -14.27 11.72 11.96
C LYS A 385 -13.07 11.97 12.86
N SER A 386 -12.16 11.01 12.90
CA SER A 386 -10.93 11.13 13.67
C SER A 386 -9.87 10.18 13.13
N LEU A 387 -8.64 10.63 13.05
CA LEU A 387 -7.43 9.83 12.93
C LEU A 387 -6.49 10.21 14.06
N LYS A 388 -5.93 9.21 14.75
CA LYS A 388 -4.95 9.42 15.81
C LYS A 388 -3.93 8.31 15.84
N VAL A 389 -2.65 8.65 15.93
CA VAL A 389 -1.57 7.70 16.21
C VAL A 389 -1.04 7.94 17.61
N THR A 390 -1.05 6.89 18.43
CA THR A 390 -0.57 6.93 19.82
C THR A 390 0.54 5.94 20.05
N MET A 391 1.39 6.22 21.03
CA MET A 391 2.54 5.39 21.38
C MET A 391 2.54 5.13 22.88
N ASP A 392 2.78 3.87 23.26
CA ASP A 392 2.96 3.42 24.65
C ASP A 392 4.39 2.89 24.78
N LEU A 393 5.23 3.64 25.50
CA LEU A 393 6.66 3.30 25.65
C LEU A 393 6.88 2.12 26.61
N GLU A 394 5.98 1.89 27.56
CA GLU A 394 6.11 0.78 28.51
C GLU A 394 5.82 -0.55 27.79
N LYS A 395 4.79 -0.55 26.95
CA LYS A 395 4.43 -1.72 26.12
C LYS A 395 5.21 -1.82 24.81
N ARG A 396 5.95 -0.76 24.45
CA ARG A 396 6.62 -0.60 23.15
C ARG A 396 5.66 -0.75 21.96
N THR A 397 4.46 -0.21 22.08
CA THR A 397 3.45 -0.31 21.02
C THR A 397 3.12 1.02 20.37
N GLN A 398 2.83 0.99 19.08
CA GLN A 398 2.23 2.09 18.32
C GLN A 398 0.81 1.67 17.90
N THR A 399 -0.17 2.56 18.09
CA THR A 399 -1.57 2.29 17.77
C THR A 399 -2.12 3.36 16.84
N VAL A 400 -2.69 2.95 15.71
CA VAL A 400 -3.47 3.81 14.82
C VAL A 400 -4.95 3.63 15.15
N SER A 401 -5.66 4.72 15.43
CA SER A 401 -7.10 4.74 15.68
C SER A 401 -7.81 5.64 14.68
N LEU A 402 -8.83 5.11 14.02
CA LEU A 402 -9.55 5.76 12.93
C LEU A 402 -11.06 5.57 13.13
N VAL A 403 -11.84 6.64 12.95
CA VAL A 403 -13.29 6.57 12.90
C VAL A 403 -13.77 7.23 11.61
N ALA A 404 -14.63 6.55 10.86
CA ALA A 404 -15.22 7.06 9.64
C ALA A 404 -16.72 6.76 9.58
N THR A 405 -17.48 7.57 8.84
CA THR A 405 -18.91 7.39 8.57
C THR A 405 -19.18 7.37 7.08
N THR A 406 -20.17 6.61 6.63
CA THR A 406 -20.59 6.53 5.21
C THR A 406 -22.07 6.18 5.12
N PRO A 407 -22.77 6.41 3.99
CA PRO A 407 -24.12 5.91 3.80
C PRO A 407 -24.20 4.39 3.97
N ASP A 408 -25.27 3.96 4.61
CA ASP A 408 -25.55 2.56 4.83
C ASP A 408 -25.97 1.87 3.51
N PRO A 409 -25.19 0.92 2.98
CA PRO A 409 -25.52 0.26 1.71
C PRO A 409 -26.80 -0.58 1.79
N LEU A 410 -27.27 -0.90 3.01
CA LEU A 410 -28.46 -1.73 3.22
C LEU A 410 -29.69 -0.91 3.64
N ARG A 411 -29.54 0.38 3.98
CA ARG A 411 -30.63 1.23 4.49
C ARG A 411 -30.56 2.63 3.87
N SER A 412 -31.43 2.89 2.91
CA SER A 412 -31.50 4.19 2.22
C SER A 412 -31.67 5.36 3.20
N GLY A 413 -30.85 6.40 3.01
CA GLY A 413 -30.87 7.62 3.84
C GLY A 413 -30.36 7.42 5.28
N LYS A 414 -29.77 6.28 5.61
CA LYS A 414 -29.14 6.00 6.92
C LYS A 414 -27.63 5.98 6.82
N THR A 415 -26.98 6.07 7.96
CA THR A 415 -25.52 6.17 8.08
C THR A 415 -24.97 5.04 8.93
N VAL A 416 -23.83 4.49 8.50
CA VAL A 416 -23.03 3.60 9.33
C VAL A 416 -21.70 4.27 9.69
N ALA A 417 -21.15 3.85 10.82
CA ALA A 417 -19.84 4.26 11.30
C ALA A 417 -18.96 3.04 11.50
N LEU A 418 -17.68 3.18 11.18
CA LEU A 418 -16.65 2.21 11.43
C LEU A 418 -15.57 2.84 12.29
N GLU A 419 -15.23 2.16 13.38
CA GLU A 419 -14.06 2.41 14.21
C GLU A 419 -13.06 1.29 13.98
N VAL A 420 -11.80 1.66 13.73
CA VAL A 420 -10.67 0.76 13.53
C VAL A 420 -9.57 1.18 14.49
N SER A 421 -9.05 0.24 15.26
CA SER A 421 -7.88 0.44 16.10
C SER A 421 -6.88 -0.67 15.85
N VAL A 422 -5.68 -0.33 15.39
CA VAL A 422 -4.63 -1.31 15.03
C VAL A 422 -3.36 -1.00 15.79
N THR A 423 -2.81 -2.02 16.44
CA THR A 423 -1.63 -1.93 17.28
C THR A 423 -0.52 -2.84 16.77
N ARG A 424 0.70 -2.29 16.66
CA ARG A 424 1.94 -3.06 16.42
C ARG A 424 2.96 -2.84 17.53
N GLU A 425 3.89 -3.78 17.67
CA GLU A 425 5.11 -3.59 18.45
C GLU A 425 6.12 -2.77 17.63
N MET A 426 6.64 -1.70 18.21
CA MET A 426 7.56 -0.78 17.53
C MET A 426 8.93 -1.42 17.36
N GLY A 427 9.55 -1.24 16.19
CA GLY A 427 10.90 -1.73 15.90
C GLY A 427 10.96 -3.20 15.49
N THR A 428 9.80 -3.85 15.34
CA THR A 428 9.68 -5.26 14.92
C THR A 428 9.25 -5.43 13.47
N GLY A 429 8.88 -4.33 12.79
CA GLY A 429 8.49 -4.40 11.39
C GLY A 429 9.67 -4.72 10.48
N VAL A 430 9.36 -5.37 9.36
CA VAL A 430 10.31 -5.79 8.36
C VAL A 430 10.64 -4.62 7.45
N PRO A 431 11.93 -4.33 7.17
CA PRO A 431 12.32 -3.30 6.23
C PRO A 431 11.94 -3.72 4.80
N LEU A 432 11.03 -2.99 4.19
CA LEU A 432 10.57 -3.21 2.83
C LEU A 432 11.16 -2.14 1.89
N ARG A 433 11.65 -2.59 0.74
CA ARG A 433 12.11 -1.70 -0.34
C ARG A 433 10.94 -1.18 -1.14
N ALA A 434 10.92 0.13 -1.37
CA ALA A 434 9.91 0.86 -2.12
C ALA A 434 10.57 1.80 -3.14
N PRO A 435 9.87 2.21 -4.21
CA PRO A 435 10.40 3.18 -5.15
C PRO A 435 10.64 4.53 -4.44
N ARG A 436 11.82 5.10 -4.65
CA ARG A 436 12.16 6.48 -4.24
C ARG A 436 12.59 7.24 -5.49
N ARG A 437 11.63 7.87 -6.17
CA ARG A 437 11.83 8.55 -7.47
C ARG A 437 13.02 9.50 -7.44
N GLU A 438 13.13 10.36 -6.43
CA GLU A 438 14.23 11.33 -6.25
C GLU A 438 15.62 10.69 -6.21
N MET A 439 15.71 9.44 -5.71
CA MET A 439 16.97 8.70 -5.60
C MET A 439 17.22 7.80 -6.81
N GLY A 440 16.23 7.66 -7.70
CA GLY A 440 16.27 6.80 -8.87
C GLY A 440 16.58 5.33 -8.54
N ARG A 441 16.04 4.82 -7.43
CA ARG A 441 16.16 3.40 -7.04
C ARG A 441 15.02 2.95 -6.12
N MET A 442 14.86 1.63 -6.03
CA MET A 442 14.19 0.97 -4.91
C MET A 442 15.10 1.05 -3.67
N MET A 443 14.58 1.48 -2.51
CA MET A 443 15.32 1.51 -1.23
C MET A 443 14.43 1.13 -0.06
N THR A 444 15.02 0.64 1.02
CA THR A 444 14.28 0.46 2.27
C THR A 444 13.71 1.78 2.76
N GLY A 445 12.40 1.81 2.98
CA GLY A 445 11.72 3.01 3.46
C GLY A 445 10.42 2.74 4.21
N VAL A 446 10.07 1.46 4.38
CA VAL A 446 8.79 1.05 4.96
C VAL A 446 9.09 0.04 6.06
N GLU A 447 8.63 0.33 7.27
CA GLU A 447 8.59 -0.63 8.37
C GLU A 447 7.24 -1.35 8.31
N GLU A 448 7.19 -2.50 7.63
CA GLU A 448 5.95 -3.26 7.45
C GLU A 448 5.76 -4.29 8.56
N THR A 449 4.58 -4.31 9.17
CA THR A 449 4.21 -5.28 10.21
C THR A 449 3.17 -6.24 9.67
N VAL A 450 3.52 -7.52 9.51
CA VAL A 450 2.59 -8.55 9.02
C VAL A 450 1.75 -9.21 10.11
N LEU A 451 1.96 -8.85 11.39
CA LEU A 451 1.28 -9.42 12.56
C LEU A 451 0.76 -8.37 13.56
N ALA A 452 0.08 -7.33 13.09
CA ALA A 452 -0.59 -6.36 13.92
C ALA A 452 -1.89 -6.92 14.53
N GLN A 453 -2.25 -6.47 15.74
CA GLN A 453 -3.54 -6.75 16.36
C GLN A 453 -4.53 -5.63 16.04
N MET A 454 -5.76 -5.99 15.69
CA MET A 454 -6.78 -5.03 15.30
C MET A 454 -8.07 -5.20 16.08
N ARG A 455 -8.78 -4.11 16.32
CA ARG A 455 -10.18 -4.08 16.74
C ARG A 455 -10.98 -3.31 15.71
N VAL A 456 -12.15 -3.84 15.36
CA VAL A 456 -13.11 -3.17 14.48
C VAL A 456 -14.46 -3.10 15.13
N LYS A 457 -15.16 -1.99 14.95
CA LYS A 457 -16.55 -1.82 15.36
C LYS A 457 -17.32 -1.10 14.26
N LEU A 458 -18.32 -1.77 13.71
CA LEU A 458 -19.25 -1.23 12.72
C LEU A 458 -20.62 -1.10 13.37
N TRP A 459 -21.22 0.08 13.33
CA TRP A 459 -22.56 0.30 13.88
C TRP A 459 -23.38 1.27 13.04
N ARG A 460 -24.70 1.19 13.20
CA ARG A 460 -25.65 2.13 12.58
C ARG A 460 -25.78 3.36 13.47
N VAL A 461 -25.51 4.52 12.91
CA VAL A 461 -25.36 5.77 13.68
C VAL A 461 -26.67 6.16 14.36
N GLU A 462 -27.79 6.04 13.66
CA GLU A 462 -29.08 6.52 14.18
C GLU A 462 -29.68 5.62 15.26
N SER A 463 -29.49 4.30 15.17
CA SER A 463 -30.06 3.34 16.14
C SER A 463 -29.09 2.91 17.23
N GLY A 464 -27.78 3.11 17.04
CA GLY A 464 -26.73 2.54 17.91
C GLY A 464 -26.58 1.01 17.76
N GLU A 465 -27.26 0.40 16.79
CA GLU A 465 -27.18 -1.04 16.52
C GLU A 465 -25.76 -1.39 16.07
N VAL A 466 -25.06 -2.19 16.87
CA VAL A 466 -23.75 -2.77 16.51
C VAL A 466 -23.99 -3.86 15.47
N VAL A 467 -23.42 -3.67 14.28
CA VAL A 467 -23.47 -4.64 13.17
C VAL A 467 -22.32 -5.64 13.32
N VAL A 468 -21.13 -5.15 13.65
CA VAL A 468 -19.94 -5.97 13.95
C VAL A 468 -19.15 -5.32 15.07
N GLU A 469 -18.66 -6.13 16.00
CA GLU A 469 -17.60 -5.77 16.95
C GLU A 469 -16.67 -6.96 17.05
N ASP A 470 -15.42 -6.80 16.61
CA ASP A 470 -14.53 -7.94 16.36
C ASP A 470 -13.06 -7.60 16.58
N VAL A 471 -12.26 -8.64 16.75
CA VAL A 471 -10.81 -8.57 16.88
C VAL A 471 -10.19 -9.28 15.68
N GLY A 472 -9.36 -8.53 14.95
CA GLY A 472 -8.53 -9.01 13.86
C GLY A 472 -7.17 -9.49 14.36
N LEU A 473 -6.69 -10.63 13.82
CA LEU A 473 -5.33 -11.15 14.03
C LEU A 473 -4.56 -11.19 12.70
N GLY A 474 -3.23 -11.15 12.77
CA GLY A 474 -2.37 -11.17 11.57
C GLY A 474 -2.58 -9.97 10.65
N GLY A 475 -2.84 -8.80 11.23
CA GLY A 475 -3.02 -7.55 10.49
C GLY A 475 -1.72 -7.05 9.87
N GLY A 476 -1.83 -6.38 8.72
CA GLY A 476 -0.79 -5.55 8.12
C GLY A 476 -0.82 -4.16 8.74
N LEU A 477 0.32 -3.52 8.98
CA LEU A 477 0.37 -2.11 9.41
C LEU A 477 1.67 -1.43 8.97
N GLU A 478 1.50 -0.45 8.08
CA GLU A 478 2.52 0.52 7.68
C GLU A 478 2.16 1.91 8.18
N VAL A 479 3.16 2.65 8.66
CA VAL A 479 3.03 4.05 9.07
C VAL A 479 4.28 4.77 8.59
N VAL A 480 4.15 5.60 7.55
CA VAL A 480 5.29 6.23 6.87
C VAL A 480 5.07 7.73 6.66
N GLY A 481 6.12 8.53 6.87
CA GLY A 481 6.14 9.96 6.55
C GLY A 481 5.60 10.87 7.64
N ASP A 482 5.06 12.03 7.25
CA ASP A 482 4.54 13.07 8.14
C ASP A 482 3.11 12.76 8.62
N ILE A 483 3.03 11.83 9.57
CA ILE A 483 1.77 11.42 10.19
C ILE A 483 1.08 12.58 10.93
N GLN A 484 1.84 13.57 11.40
CA GLN A 484 1.25 14.73 12.08
C GLN A 484 0.46 15.59 11.10
N TRP A 485 1.02 15.85 9.92
CA TRP A 485 0.30 16.51 8.84
C TRP A 485 -0.97 15.74 8.47
N LEU A 486 -0.87 14.41 8.35
CA LEU A 486 -2.01 13.56 7.98
C LEU A 486 -3.12 13.63 9.04
N GLU A 487 -2.78 13.47 10.32
CA GLU A 487 -3.73 13.62 11.44
C GLU A 487 -4.39 14.99 11.46
N ALA A 488 -3.59 16.06 11.35
CA ALA A 488 -4.11 17.44 11.39
C ALA A 488 -5.10 17.71 10.25
N ARG A 489 -4.79 17.23 9.04
CA ARG A 489 -5.64 17.42 7.84
C ARG A 489 -6.90 16.55 7.85
N VAL A 490 -6.82 15.36 8.42
CA VAL A 490 -7.98 14.46 8.53
C VAL A 490 -8.93 14.92 9.64
N ASN A 491 -8.41 15.54 10.71
CA ASN A 491 -9.19 15.99 11.85
C ASN A 491 -9.72 17.44 11.72
N SER A 492 -9.24 18.21 10.74
CA SER A 492 -9.73 19.56 10.42
C SER A 492 -11.01 19.53 9.59
#